data_AF-A0A8T6IF28-F1
#
_entry.id   AF-A0A8T6IF28-F1
#
_cell.length_a   1.000
_cell.length_b   1.000
_cell.length_c   1.000
_cell.angle_alpha   90.00
_cell.angle_beta   90.00
_cell.angle_gamma   90.00
#
_symmetry.space_group_name_H-M   'P 1'
#
loop_
_entity.id
_entity.type
_entity.pdbx_description
1 polymer ?
#
loop_
_entity_poly.entity_id
_entity_poly.type
_entity_poly.pdbx_seq_one_letter_code
_entity_poly.pdbx_strand_id
1 'polypeptide(L)' 'MKALVRLPREEGERVLERLQKLAEDPRRPDVDVKALQGRPGYRLRIGGMRIVFERDDKRQHITILRIAPRGRAYRQ' A
#
# COMPACT_ATOMS: atom_id res chain seq x y z
N MET A 1 16.64 3.70 -5.98
CA MET A 1 15.23 3.46 -6.38
C MET A 1 15.04 1.95 -6.67
N LYS A 2 14.96 1.10 -5.64
CA LYS A 2 14.90 -0.37 -5.80
C LYS A 2 14.01 -0.97 -4.71
N ALA A 3 12.69 -0.97 -4.91
CA ALA A 3 11.76 -1.70 -4.03
C ALA A 3 10.44 -2.11 -4.68
N LEU A 4 10.32 -2.03 -6.02
CA LEU A 4 9.24 -2.68 -6.78
C LEU A 4 9.64 -4.07 -7.30
N VAL A 5 10.82 -4.55 -6.90
CA VAL A 5 11.53 -5.66 -7.53
C VAL A 5 11.17 -6.98 -6.83
N ARG A 6 10.48 -7.87 -7.58
CA ARG A 6 10.13 -9.29 -7.32
C ARG A 6 8.75 -9.60 -6.72
N LEU A 7 7.70 -8.93 -7.18
CA LEU A 7 6.35 -9.50 -7.07
C LEU A 7 6.05 -10.37 -8.30
N PRO A 8 5.38 -11.53 -8.14
CA PRO A 8 4.77 -12.24 -9.26
C PRO A 8 3.89 -11.27 -10.06
N ARG A 9 3.89 -11.37 -11.39
CA ARG A 9 3.24 -10.41 -12.30
C ARG A 9 1.78 -10.12 -11.90
N GLU A 10 1.00 -11.16 -11.64
CA GLU A 10 -0.41 -11.04 -11.22
C GLU A 10 -0.57 -10.26 -9.90
N GLU A 11 0.36 -10.42 -8.96
CA GLU A 11 0.31 -9.74 -7.67
C GLU A 11 0.71 -8.26 -7.82
N GLY A 12 1.68 -7.97 -8.69
CA GLY A 12 2.05 -6.61 -9.07
C GLY A 12 0.92 -5.85 -9.77
N GLU A 13 0.23 -6.51 -10.72
CA GLU A 13 -0.92 -5.93 -11.42
C GLU A 13 -2.08 -5.63 -10.46
N ARG A 14 -2.40 -6.55 -9.54
CA ARG A 14 -3.41 -6.31 -8.49
C ARG A 14 -3.08 -5.14 -7.58
N VAL A 15 -1.80 -4.94 -7.27
CA VAL A 15 -1.35 -3.82 -6.44
C VAL A 15 -1.52 -2.52 -7.18
N LEU A 16 -1.08 -2.47 -8.43
CA LEU A 16 -1.19 -1.28 -9.25
C LEU A 16 -2.66 -0.86 -9.41
N GLU A 17 -3.54 -1.80 -9.73
CA GLU A 17 -4.98 -1.55 -9.85
C GLU A 17 -5.56 -0.97 -8.55
N ARG A 18 -5.20 -1.54 -7.39
CA ARG A 18 -5.70 -1.06 -6.10
C ARG A 18 -5.12 0.29 -5.70
N LEU A 19 -3.86 0.57 -6.05
CA LEU A 19 -3.25 1.87 -5.83
C LEU A 19 -3.89 2.94 -6.72
N GLN A 20 -4.24 2.61 -7.97
CA GLN A 20 -4.99 3.51 -8.85
C GLN A 20 -6.37 3.83 -8.25
N LYS A 21 -7.12 2.81 -7.81
CA LYS A 21 -8.42 3.00 -7.12
C LYS A 21 -8.29 3.85 -5.84
N LEU A 22 -7.21 3.69 -5.08
CA LEU A 22 -6.92 4.51 -3.91
C LEU A 22 -6.56 5.96 -4.28
N ALA A 23 -5.90 6.18 -5.42
CA ALA A 23 -5.59 7.52 -5.92
C ALA A 23 -6.86 8.25 -6.40
N GLU A 24 -7.81 7.53 -7.00
CA GLU A 24 -9.12 8.07 -7.38
C GLU A 24 -9.97 8.43 -6.16
N ASP A 25 -10.03 7.54 -5.17
CA ASP A 25 -10.75 7.77 -3.92
C ASP A 25 -9.93 7.25 -2.72
N PRO A 26 -9.22 8.14 -2.01
CA PRO A 26 -8.42 7.78 -0.85
C PRO A 26 -9.23 7.33 0.37
N ARG A 27 -10.57 7.44 0.34
CA ARG A 27 -11.50 7.08 1.41
C ARG A 27 -12.47 5.98 1.00
N ARG A 28 -12.20 5.30 -0.12
CA ARG A 28 -13.08 4.26 -0.65
C ARG A 28 -13.32 3.15 0.40
N PRO A 29 -14.56 2.70 0.62
CA PRO A 29 -14.86 1.71 1.66
C PRO A 29 -14.44 0.27 1.29
N ASP A 30 -14.14 -0.01 0.02
CA ASP A 30 -13.74 -1.31 -0.52
C ASP A 30 -12.24 -1.63 -0.34
N VAL A 31 -11.47 -0.67 0.20
CA VAL A 31 -10.06 -0.85 0.53
C VAL A 31 -9.86 -1.02 2.04
N ASP A 32 -9.15 -2.08 2.45
CA ASP A 32 -8.81 -2.34 3.86
C ASP A 32 -7.67 -1.41 4.27
N VAL A 33 -8.00 -0.13 4.43
CA VAL A 33 -7.13 0.94 4.92
C VAL A 33 -7.39 1.13 6.41
N LYS A 34 -6.33 1.04 7.21
CA LYS A 34 -6.37 1.37 8.65
C LYS A 34 -5.28 2.34 9.00
N ALA A 35 -5.55 3.31 9.87
CA ALA A 35 -4.51 4.15 10.44
C ALA A 35 -3.51 3.30 11.23
N LEU A 36 -2.23 3.69 11.18
CA LEU A 36 -1.20 3.06 12.01
C LEU A 36 -1.37 3.51 13.47
N GLN A 37 -1.10 2.60 14.40
CA GLN A 37 -1.05 2.94 15.82
C GLN A 37 0.34 3.51 16.16
N GLY A 38 0.37 4.61 16.90
CA GLY A 38 1.61 5.21 17.42
C GLY A 38 2.45 6.01 16.42
N ARG A 39 2.00 6.20 15.17
CA ARG A 39 2.65 7.07 14.18
C ARG A 39 1.67 7.54 13.10
N PRO A 40 1.93 8.69 12.44
CA PRO A 40 1.17 9.10 11.26
C PRO A 40 1.32 8.08 10.12
N GLY A 41 0.28 8.00 9.30
CA GLY A 41 0.21 7.12 8.14
C GLY A 41 -0.82 6.01 8.27
N TYR A 42 -0.95 5.27 7.18
CA TYR A 42 -1.99 4.30 6.94
C TYR A 42 -1.40 2.99 6.44
N ARG A 43 -2.14 1.90 6.69
CA ARG A 43 -1.86 0.56 6.21
C ARG A 43 -2.99 0.12 5.30
N LEU A 44 -2.69 -0.07 4.03
CA LEU A 44 -3.56 -0.73 3.07
C LEU A 44 -3.24 -2.22 3.01
N ARG A 45 -4.26 -3.08 3.03
CA ARG A 45 -4.13 -4.51 2.78
C ARG A 45 -4.70 -4.86 1.40
N ILE A 46 -3.89 -5.51 0.57
CA ILE A 46 -4.29 -6.03 -0.74
C ILE A 46 -3.98 -7.52 -0.75
N GLY A 47 -5.00 -8.36 -0.52
CA GLY A 47 -4.83 -9.80 -0.43
C GLY A 47 -3.75 -10.22 0.59
N GLY A 48 -2.67 -10.80 0.07
CA GLY A 48 -1.49 -11.23 0.81
C GLY A 48 -0.49 -10.11 1.15
N MET A 49 -0.72 -8.86 0.74
CA MET A 49 0.24 -7.77 0.89
C MET A 49 -0.22 -6.66 1.84
N ARG A 50 0.76 -5.98 2.44
CA ARG A 50 0.63 -4.82 3.31
C ARG A 50 1.41 -3.67 2.71
N ILE A 51 0.72 -2.57 2.46
CA ILE A 51 1.29 -1.33 1.98
C ILE A 51 1.16 -0.30 3.09
N VAL A 52 2.28 0.30 3.49
CA VAL A 52 2.31 1.43 4.40
C VAL A 52 2.48 2.68 3.57
N PHE A 53 1.60 3.65 3.76
CA PHE A 53 1.63 4.90 3.03
C PHE A 53 1.23 6.07 3.93
N GLU A 54 1.66 7.26 3.55
CA GLU A 54 1.19 8.51 4.12
C GLU A 54 0.31 9.22 3.11
N ARG A 55 -0.70 9.93 3.58
CA ARG A 55 -1.61 10.72 2.76
C ARG A 55 -1.54 12.17 3.21
N ASP A 56 -1.18 13.05 2.30
CA ASP A 56 -1.28 14.49 2.47
C ASP A 56 -2.58 14.96 1.82
N ASP A 57 -3.61 15.16 2.65
CA ASP A 57 -4.93 15.63 2.21
C ASP A 57 -4.89 17.07 1.65
N LYS A 58 -3.92 17.89 2.05
CA LYS A 58 -3.79 19.27 1.57
C LYS A 58 -3.19 19.31 0.16
N ARG A 59 -2.26 18.39 -0.12
CA ARG A 59 -1.57 18.29 -1.42
C ARG A 59 -2.14 17.20 -2.33
N GLN A 60 -3.16 16.48 -1.89
CA GLN A 60 -3.73 15.30 -2.55
C GLN A 60 -2.64 14.27 -2.96
N HIS A 61 -1.63 14.10 -2.12
CA HIS A 61 -0.50 13.21 -2.38
C HIS A 61 -0.53 11.98 -1.49
N ILE A 62 -0.25 10.82 -2.09
CA ILE A 62 -0.07 9.55 -1.39
C ILE A 62 1.38 9.12 -1.56
N THR A 63 2.10 9.02 -0.44
CA THR A 63 3.50 8.59 -0.41
C THR A 63 3.57 7.15 0.06
N ILE A 64 3.98 6.23 -0.81
CA ILE A 64 4.17 4.83 -0.43
C ILE A 64 5.50 4.68 0.32
N LEU A 65 5.44 4.35 1.61
CA LEU A 65 6.61 4.16 2.45
C LEU A 65 7.16 2.74 2.36
N ARG A 66 6.29 1.73 2.25
CA ARG A 66 6.71 0.32 2.22
C ARG A 66 5.64 -0.57 1.59
N ILE A 67 6.07 -1.55 0.79
CA ILE A 67 5.24 -2.65 0.27
C ILE A 67 5.86 -3.95 0.77
N ALA A 68 5.08 -4.80 1.45
CA ALA A 68 5.58 -6.08 1.97
C ALA A 68 4.48 -7.17 2.03
N PRO A 69 4.81 -8.44 1.74
CA PRO A 69 3.87 -9.55 1.92
C PRO A 69 3.57 -9.82 3.41
N ARG A 70 2.39 -10.37 3.67
CA ARG A 70 1.89 -10.79 4.99
C ARG A 70 2.63 -12.05 5.40
N GLY A 71 3.56 -11.92 6.33
CA GLY A 71 4.21 -13.07 6.96
C GLY A 71 5.54 -13.52 6.35
N ARG A 72 6.13 -12.79 5.41
CA ARG A 72 7.57 -12.92 5.12
C ARG A 72 8.26 -11.57 5.25
N ALA A 73 8.91 -11.38 6.39
CA ALA A 73 10.29 -10.92 6.35
C ALA A 73 10.99 -11.80 5.30
N TYR A 74 11.47 -11.22 4.22
CA TYR A 74 12.36 -11.96 3.34
C TYR A 74 13.55 -12.37 4.20
N ARG A 75 13.60 -13.66 4.54
CA ARG A 75 14.83 -14.32 4.94
C ARG A 75 15.82 -14.03 3.80
N GLN A 76 16.93 -13.40 4.15
CA GLN A 76 18.12 -13.37 3.28
C GLN A 76 18.55 -14.80 2.99
#